data_AF-A0A023BY87-F1
#
_entry.id   AF-A0A023BY87-F1
#
_cell.length_a   1.000
_cell.length_b   1.000
_cell.length_c   1.000
_cell.angle_alpha   90.00
_cell.angle_beta   90.00
_cell.angle_gamma   90.00
#
_symmetry.space_group_name_H-M   'P 1'
#
loop_
_entity.id
_entity.type
_entity.pdbx_description
1 polymer ?
#
loop_
_entity_poly.entity_id
_entity_poly.type
_entity_poly.pdbx_seq_one_letter_code
_entity_poly.pdbx_strand_id
1 'polypeptide(L)'
;MLNPQLKQSLKVLSFIIFFIFCFLSCSKDDDTINSTDTGVDPDPSGEQTVFAENFILGKDSKLINYVLSEADYNKFIAGNGDFAMVSKKVYEYLNDNFDFIFILSVETEQPNGLYYGVNQKVKNDVQGVGSSIYDNTASYGSKGVLKSVIHMPRVEYIKNGPFLHEIMHYWANYNFIPTTVGGHWGYSSVGGQLGGFDELIDLGGGNYQGKIDGEEGFGTFANGGNTLAYGNLELYLMGLIKENELKSVQVAENPQAVAAGGKFMADKITTFTAADLITKNGARVPSEENSQKNFKGVTVVISTSKLDDEKIASINKDLDNFAKKGTPDWGSFFFNFWQATGERATFEIEISQEDIK
;
A
#
# COMPACT_ATOMS: atom_id res chain seq x y z
N MET A 1 4.42 29.52 61.11
CA MET A 1 3.92 28.48 62.04
C MET A 1 4.36 27.12 61.51
N LEU A 2 4.55 26.18 62.43
CA LEU A 2 5.36 24.97 62.36
C LEU A 2 5.00 23.92 61.25
N ASN A 3 6.06 23.28 60.73
CA ASN A 3 6.17 21.92 60.16
C ASN A 3 5.97 20.86 61.32
N PRO A 4 5.91 19.50 61.21
CA PRO A 4 6.37 18.64 60.10
C PRO A 4 5.75 17.21 59.92
N GLN A 5 6.31 16.47 58.94
CA GLN A 5 6.69 15.04 58.92
C GLN A 5 5.61 13.92 58.89
N LEU A 6 5.58 13.00 57.90
CA LEU A 6 6.54 11.93 57.48
C LEU A 6 6.17 10.56 58.09
N LYS A 7 5.89 9.54 57.26
CA LYS A 7 6.34 8.16 57.48
C LYS A 7 6.20 7.26 56.24
N GLN A 8 7.33 6.64 55.93
CA GLN A 8 7.68 5.61 54.95
C GLN A 8 7.14 4.23 55.40
N SER A 9 6.86 3.30 54.47
CA SER A 9 7.38 1.92 54.60
C SER A 9 7.24 1.09 53.30
N LEU A 10 8.33 0.36 53.04
CA LEU A 10 8.61 -0.60 51.98
C LEU A 10 8.09 -1.99 52.40
N LYS A 11 7.52 -2.80 51.50
CA LYS A 11 7.54 -4.27 51.63
C LYS A 11 7.73 -4.95 50.27
N VAL A 12 8.86 -5.64 50.20
CA VAL A 12 9.25 -6.65 49.22
C VAL A 12 8.53 -7.96 49.55
N LEU A 13 8.02 -8.68 48.55
CA LEU A 13 7.83 -10.13 48.67
C LEU A 13 8.21 -10.82 47.37
N SER A 14 9.24 -11.65 47.48
CA SER A 14 9.78 -12.55 46.46
C SER A 14 9.01 -13.87 46.52
N PHE A 15 8.68 -14.47 45.39
CA PHE A 15 8.27 -15.87 45.32
C PHE A 15 8.99 -16.57 44.16
N ILE A 16 9.92 -17.43 44.55
CA ILE A 16 10.64 -18.39 43.72
C ILE A 16 9.77 -19.66 43.69
N ILE A 17 9.43 -20.16 42.50
CA ILE A 17 8.96 -21.54 42.34
C ILE A 17 9.87 -22.25 41.35
N PHE A 18 10.48 -23.30 41.87
CA PHE A 18 11.43 -24.20 41.25
C PHE A 18 10.64 -25.40 40.72
N PHE A 19 10.76 -25.73 39.42
CA PHE A 19 10.29 -27.00 38.89
C PHE A 19 11.41 -27.63 38.05
N ILE A 20 12.06 -28.62 38.65
CA ILE A 20 12.91 -29.61 38.01
C ILE A 20 12.05 -30.85 37.81
N PHE A 21 11.98 -31.40 36.60
CA PHE A 21 11.93 -32.85 36.44
C PHE A 21 12.56 -33.31 35.13
N CYS A 22 13.20 -34.47 35.26
CA CYS A 22 14.33 -34.97 34.49
C CYS A 22 13.99 -35.59 33.13
N PHE A 23 15.01 -35.60 32.26
CA PHE A 23 15.14 -36.45 31.08
C PHE A 23 15.13 -37.95 31.44
N LEU A 24 14.46 -38.75 30.61
CA LEU A 24 14.69 -40.19 30.46
C LEU A 24 14.68 -40.54 28.97
N SER A 25 15.78 -41.18 28.57
CA SER A 25 16.13 -41.70 27.25
C SER A 25 15.52 -43.10 27.03
N CYS A 26 15.29 -43.51 25.78
CA CYS A 26 15.57 -44.86 25.28
C CYS A 26 15.53 -44.95 23.74
N SER A 27 16.40 -45.80 23.21
CA SER A 27 16.77 -46.06 21.80
C SER A 27 16.00 -47.25 21.20
N LYS A 28 15.84 -47.34 19.86
CA LYS A 28 16.45 -48.35 18.95
C LYS A 28 15.89 -48.35 17.51
N ASP A 29 16.78 -48.77 16.61
CA ASP A 29 16.77 -49.00 15.14
C ASP A 29 15.60 -49.90 14.64
N ASP A 30 15.26 -50.10 13.36
CA ASP A 30 15.84 -49.91 12.02
C ASP A 30 14.69 -50.14 11.01
N ASP A 31 14.70 -49.55 9.81
CA ASP A 31 14.35 -50.24 8.54
C ASP A 31 14.41 -49.29 7.33
N THR A 32 15.31 -49.64 6.42
CA THR A 32 15.59 -49.04 5.12
C THR A 32 14.47 -49.23 4.09
N ILE A 33 14.07 -48.14 3.41
CA ILE A 33 13.58 -48.20 2.02
C ILE A 33 14.30 -47.11 1.21
N ASN A 34 15.06 -47.55 0.20
CA ASN A 34 15.63 -46.73 -0.85
C ASN A 34 14.52 -46.06 -1.67
N SER A 35 14.43 -44.74 -1.62
CA SER A 35 13.88 -43.92 -2.70
C SER A 35 14.91 -42.84 -3.00
N THR A 36 15.42 -42.86 -4.24
CA THR A 36 16.25 -41.78 -4.77
C THR A 36 15.35 -40.61 -5.12
N ASP A 37 15.11 -39.77 -4.13
CA ASP A 37 14.55 -38.45 -4.32
C ASP A 37 15.68 -37.45 -4.17
N THR A 38 16.11 -36.82 -5.26
CA THR A 38 16.97 -35.63 -5.21
C THR A 38 16.10 -34.43 -4.86
N GLY A 39 15.43 -34.52 -3.70
CA GLY A 39 14.88 -33.38 -3.00
C GLY A 39 16.05 -32.65 -2.36
N VAL A 40 16.49 -31.57 -2.99
CA VAL A 40 17.32 -30.58 -2.30
C VAL A 40 16.40 -29.92 -1.29
N ASP A 41 16.46 -30.41 -0.05
CA ASP A 41 15.95 -29.73 1.13
C ASP A 41 16.54 -28.31 1.17
N PRO A 42 15.78 -27.27 1.54
CA PRO A 42 16.28 -25.90 1.55
C PRO A 42 17.49 -25.84 2.49
N ASP A 43 18.58 -25.28 1.99
CA ASP A 43 19.76 -24.98 2.80
C ASP A 43 19.34 -24.08 3.98
N PRO A 44 19.46 -24.54 5.23
CA PRO A 44 19.12 -23.77 6.42
C PRO A 44 20.16 -22.68 6.76
N SER A 45 21.09 -22.36 5.85
CA SER A 45 22.17 -21.38 6.07
C SER A 45 21.76 -19.90 5.88
N GLY A 46 20.62 -19.60 5.24
CA GLY A 46 20.12 -18.21 5.13
C GLY A 46 21.09 -17.25 4.44
N GLU A 47 21.81 -17.72 3.41
CA GLU A 47 22.71 -16.88 2.63
C GLU A 47 21.92 -15.82 1.82
N GLN A 48 22.40 -14.58 1.93
CA GLN A 48 21.82 -13.43 1.24
C GLN A 48 22.07 -13.56 -0.27
N THR A 49 21.03 -13.44 -1.09
CA THR A 49 21.21 -13.44 -2.55
C THR A 49 21.74 -12.08 -3.02
N VAL A 50 22.96 -12.08 -3.56
CA VAL A 50 23.63 -10.87 -4.08
C VAL A 50 23.56 -10.89 -5.60
N PHE A 51 22.64 -10.11 -6.18
CA PHE A 51 22.54 -9.96 -7.64
C PHE A 51 23.67 -9.11 -8.21
N ALA A 52 24.05 -8.07 -7.47
CA ALA A 52 25.22 -7.23 -7.71
C ALA A 52 25.71 -6.63 -6.38
N GLU A 53 26.94 -6.08 -6.36
CA GLU A 53 27.52 -5.44 -5.18
C GLU A 53 26.58 -4.42 -4.51
N ASN A 54 25.81 -3.70 -5.33
CA ASN A 54 24.87 -2.68 -4.91
C ASN A 54 23.39 -3.07 -5.07
N PHE A 55 23.07 -4.31 -5.46
CA PHE A 55 21.70 -4.78 -5.67
C PHE A 55 21.52 -6.13 -4.99
N ILE A 56 20.93 -6.12 -3.79
CA ILE A 56 21.04 -7.23 -2.84
C ILE A 56 19.65 -7.61 -2.34
N LEU A 57 19.24 -8.86 -2.55
CA LEU A 57 18.01 -9.41 -2.00
C LEU A 57 18.21 -9.73 -0.52
N GLY A 58 17.35 -9.21 0.35
CA GLY A 58 17.36 -9.52 1.78
C GLY A 58 17.13 -11.01 2.04
N LYS A 59 17.62 -11.53 3.17
CA LYS A 59 17.54 -12.97 3.51
C LYS A 59 16.10 -13.51 3.55
N ASP A 60 15.14 -12.68 3.96
CA ASP A 60 13.71 -13.03 3.97
C ASP A 60 13.04 -12.96 2.59
N SER A 61 13.80 -12.63 1.53
CA SER A 61 13.33 -12.55 0.14
C SER A 61 12.15 -11.62 -0.13
N LYS A 62 11.94 -10.58 0.69
CA LYS A 62 10.81 -9.63 0.57
C LYS A 62 11.18 -8.24 0.04
N LEU A 63 12.46 -7.88 0.14
CA LEU A 63 12.96 -6.59 -0.32
C LEU A 63 14.34 -6.73 -0.95
N ILE A 64 14.61 -5.88 -1.92
CA ILE A 64 15.93 -5.68 -2.50
C ILE A 64 16.47 -4.35 -2.01
N ASN A 65 17.66 -4.33 -1.43
CA ASN A 65 18.38 -3.08 -1.20
C ASN A 65 19.18 -2.70 -2.45
N TYR A 66 18.87 -1.53 -3.01
CA TYR A 66 19.61 -0.93 -4.10
C TYR A 66 20.43 0.27 -3.59
N VAL A 67 21.75 0.06 -3.44
CA VAL A 67 22.69 1.10 -3.02
C VAL A 67 23.02 2.00 -4.22
N LEU A 68 22.53 3.23 -4.16
CA LEU A 68 22.74 4.27 -5.17
C LEU A 68 23.94 5.15 -4.81
N SER A 69 24.48 5.83 -5.83
CA SER A 69 25.35 6.98 -5.59
C SER A 69 24.56 8.08 -4.87
N GLU A 70 25.23 8.91 -4.07
CA GLU A 70 24.59 10.06 -3.41
C GLU A 70 23.92 11.00 -4.43
N ALA A 71 24.55 11.17 -5.61
CA ALA A 71 24.01 11.98 -6.69
C ALA A 71 22.69 11.42 -7.25
N ASP A 72 22.57 10.10 -7.40
CA ASP A 72 21.35 9.48 -7.91
C ASP A 72 20.26 9.41 -6.84
N TYR A 73 20.62 9.09 -5.60
CA TYR A 73 19.69 9.10 -4.47
C TYR A 73 19.06 10.50 -4.29
N ASN A 74 19.88 11.55 -4.32
CA ASN A 74 19.40 12.93 -4.19
C ASN A 74 18.45 13.37 -5.31
N LYS A 75 18.47 12.71 -6.49
CA LYS A 75 17.44 12.97 -7.52
C LYS A 75 16.06 12.53 -7.05
N PHE A 76 15.94 11.38 -6.37
CA PHE A 76 14.66 10.92 -5.81
C PHE A 76 14.15 11.90 -4.74
N ILE A 77 15.05 12.36 -3.87
CA ILE A 77 14.70 13.31 -2.80
C ILE A 77 14.34 14.70 -3.35
N ALA A 78 14.93 15.10 -4.48
CA ALA A 78 14.60 16.34 -5.19
C ALA A 78 13.37 16.21 -6.11
N GLY A 79 12.69 15.05 -6.14
CA GLY A 79 11.51 14.82 -6.99
C GLY A 79 11.80 14.58 -8.48
N ASN A 80 13.06 14.33 -8.83
CA ASN A 80 13.55 14.09 -10.20
C ASN A 80 14.16 12.68 -10.38
N GLY A 81 13.76 11.73 -9.52
CA GLY A 81 14.27 10.36 -9.54
C GLY A 81 13.89 9.63 -10.83
N ASP A 82 14.81 8.82 -11.36
CA ASP A 82 14.55 8.00 -12.55
C ASP A 82 13.97 6.64 -12.13
N PHE A 83 12.65 6.50 -12.21
CA PHE A 83 11.95 5.27 -11.84
C PHE A 83 12.17 4.15 -12.87
N ALA A 84 12.43 4.51 -14.13
CA ALA A 84 12.74 3.56 -15.19
C ALA A 84 14.12 2.92 -14.95
N MET A 85 15.08 3.67 -14.39
CA MET A 85 16.38 3.12 -13.97
C MET A 85 16.22 2.00 -12.94
N VAL A 86 15.42 2.21 -11.88
CA VAL A 86 15.22 1.20 -10.83
C VAL A 86 14.45 -0.02 -11.35
N SER A 87 13.37 0.20 -12.10
CA SER A 87 12.58 -0.91 -12.68
C SER A 87 13.37 -1.74 -13.69
N LYS A 88 14.17 -1.12 -14.55
CA LYS A 88 15.08 -1.86 -15.43
C LYS A 88 16.08 -2.69 -14.64
N LYS A 89 16.62 -2.15 -13.54
CA LYS A 89 17.54 -2.89 -12.66
C LYS A 89 16.88 -4.13 -12.06
N VAL A 90 15.62 -4.03 -11.62
CA VAL A 90 14.81 -5.18 -11.19
C VAL A 90 14.74 -6.24 -12.28
N TYR A 91 14.35 -5.85 -13.50
CA TYR A 91 14.20 -6.78 -14.61
C TYR A 91 15.52 -7.24 -15.25
N GLU A 92 16.69 -6.81 -14.79
CA GLU A 92 17.95 -7.49 -15.14
C GLU A 92 18.01 -8.89 -14.49
N TYR A 93 17.48 -9.04 -13.28
CA TYR A 93 17.64 -10.24 -12.45
C TYR A 93 16.33 -10.99 -12.19
N LEU A 94 15.19 -10.30 -12.24
CA LEU A 94 13.89 -10.91 -12.00
C LEU A 94 13.10 -11.11 -13.30
N ASN A 95 12.24 -12.13 -13.28
CA ASN A 95 11.24 -12.39 -14.29
C ASN A 95 10.16 -11.29 -14.32
N ASP A 96 9.51 -11.11 -15.46
CA ASP A 96 8.47 -10.08 -15.63
C ASP A 96 7.11 -10.62 -15.15
N ASN A 97 6.93 -10.71 -13.84
CA ASN A 97 5.72 -11.23 -13.21
C ASN A 97 5.25 -10.38 -12.00
N PHE A 98 5.75 -9.16 -11.88
CA PHE A 98 5.37 -8.19 -10.85
C PHE A 98 4.44 -7.12 -11.41
N ASP A 99 3.25 -6.98 -10.84
CA ASP A 99 2.30 -5.93 -11.17
C ASP A 99 2.79 -4.56 -10.70
N PHE A 100 3.49 -4.50 -9.56
CA PHE A 100 3.95 -3.25 -8.98
C PHE A 100 5.43 -3.31 -8.57
N ILE A 101 6.14 -2.20 -8.75
CA ILE A 101 7.46 -1.98 -8.16
C ILE A 101 7.33 -0.86 -7.14
N PHE A 102 7.63 -1.15 -5.88
CA PHE A 102 7.65 -0.18 -4.80
C PHE A 102 9.08 0.28 -4.55
N ILE A 103 9.37 1.54 -4.85
CA ILE A 103 10.64 2.19 -4.54
C ILE A 103 10.47 2.91 -3.20
N LEU A 104 11.24 2.52 -2.20
CA LEU A 104 11.20 3.14 -0.88
C LEU A 104 12.56 3.78 -0.58
N SER A 105 12.56 5.07 -0.26
CA SER A 105 13.74 5.75 0.30
C SER A 105 13.75 5.63 1.83
N VAL A 106 14.90 5.90 2.44
CA VAL A 106 15.14 5.69 3.88
C VAL A 106 15.15 6.98 4.69
N GLU A 107 14.48 8.03 4.20
CA GLU A 107 14.44 9.31 4.91
C GLU A 107 13.73 9.15 6.26
N THR A 108 14.31 9.74 7.30
CA THR A 108 13.72 9.71 8.64
C THR A 108 12.57 10.70 8.79
N GLU A 109 12.56 11.76 7.97
CA GLU A 109 11.55 12.81 7.94
C GLU A 109 11.05 13.06 6.52
N GLN A 110 9.85 13.64 6.38
CA GLN A 110 9.33 13.99 5.06
C GLN A 110 10.24 15.04 4.40
N PRO A 111 10.83 14.76 3.23
CA PRO A 111 11.65 15.74 2.53
C PRO A 111 10.82 16.98 2.15
N ASN A 112 11.39 18.16 2.39
CA ASN A 112 10.71 19.42 2.15
C ASN A 112 10.39 19.59 0.66
N GLY A 113 9.13 19.88 0.33
CA GLY A 113 8.67 20.10 -1.03
C GLY A 113 8.51 18.83 -1.88
N LEU A 114 8.79 17.64 -1.33
CA LEU A 114 8.53 16.37 -1.99
C LEU A 114 7.13 15.85 -1.62
N TYR A 115 6.56 15.02 -2.49
CA TYR A 115 5.33 14.27 -2.20
C TYR A 115 5.53 13.24 -1.07
N TYR A 116 4.42 12.82 -0.45
CA TYR A 116 4.40 11.71 0.53
C TYR A 116 4.41 10.34 -0.15
N GLY A 117 3.87 10.26 -1.37
CA GLY A 117 3.91 9.13 -2.27
C GLY A 117 3.64 9.61 -3.69
N VAL A 118 4.06 8.84 -4.69
CA VAL A 118 3.64 9.07 -6.07
C VAL A 118 3.52 7.74 -6.82
N ASN A 119 2.44 7.61 -7.58
CA ASN A 119 2.25 6.55 -8.57
C ASN A 119 2.67 7.02 -9.96
N GLN A 120 3.67 6.35 -10.53
CA GLN A 120 3.95 6.41 -11.96
C GLN A 120 3.25 5.24 -12.65
N LYS A 121 2.07 5.50 -13.21
CA LYS A 121 1.34 4.52 -14.01
C LYS A 121 2.11 4.22 -15.30
N VAL A 122 2.37 2.93 -15.53
CA VAL A 122 3.21 2.45 -16.64
C VAL A 122 2.35 1.96 -17.81
N LYS A 123 1.23 1.31 -17.52
CA LYS A 123 0.24 0.89 -18.52
C LYS A 123 -1.17 1.15 -18.02
N ASN A 124 -2.13 1.09 -18.93
CA ASN A 124 -3.53 0.90 -18.59
C ASN A 124 -4.10 -0.21 -19.49
N ASP A 125 -4.42 -1.35 -18.89
CA ASP A 125 -5.08 -2.48 -19.56
C ASP A 125 -6.56 -2.63 -19.18
N VAL A 126 -7.10 -1.67 -18.42
CA VAL A 126 -8.49 -1.67 -17.94
C VAL A 126 -9.31 -0.62 -18.68
N GLN A 127 -10.41 -1.06 -19.30
CA GLN A 127 -11.39 -0.17 -19.94
C GLN A 127 -12.46 0.24 -18.93
N GLY A 128 -13.20 1.32 -19.22
CA GLY A 128 -14.32 1.73 -18.37
C GLY A 128 -13.91 2.40 -17.06
N VAL A 129 -12.66 2.88 -16.94
CA VAL A 129 -12.13 3.54 -15.71
C VAL A 129 -11.79 5.03 -15.93
N GLY A 130 -12.27 5.62 -17.02
CA GLY A 130 -12.00 7.03 -17.37
C GLY A 130 -10.66 7.28 -18.06
N SER A 131 -9.80 6.26 -18.19
CA SER A 131 -8.50 6.35 -18.86
C SER A 131 -8.47 5.56 -20.17
N SER A 132 -7.69 6.03 -21.15
CA SER A 132 -7.43 5.29 -22.40
C SER A 132 -6.54 4.08 -22.16
N ILE A 133 -6.65 3.04 -23.00
CA ILE A 133 -5.73 1.90 -22.99
C ILE A 133 -4.38 2.33 -23.57
N TYR A 134 -3.29 1.96 -22.91
CA TYR A 134 -1.92 2.17 -23.40
C TYR A 134 -0.95 1.21 -22.68
N ASP A 135 0.22 1.04 -23.27
CA ASP A 135 1.28 0.22 -22.69
C ASP A 135 2.66 0.87 -22.93
N ASN A 136 3.31 1.30 -21.84
CA ASN A 136 4.69 1.81 -21.86
C ASN A 136 5.67 0.88 -21.13
N THR A 137 5.33 -0.39 -20.87
CA THR A 137 6.13 -1.29 -20.03
C THR A 137 7.57 -1.47 -20.53
N ALA A 138 7.78 -1.47 -21.84
CA ALA A 138 9.09 -1.60 -22.46
C ALA A 138 10.07 -0.49 -22.00
N SER A 139 9.56 0.73 -21.78
CA SER A 139 10.36 1.86 -21.27
C SER A 139 10.85 1.66 -19.84
N TYR A 140 10.24 0.73 -19.11
CA TYR A 140 10.56 0.34 -17.72
C TYR A 140 11.22 -1.05 -17.64
N GLY A 141 11.56 -1.68 -18.78
CA GLY A 141 12.17 -3.01 -18.83
C GLY A 141 11.20 -4.19 -18.66
N SER A 142 9.91 -3.92 -18.47
CA SER A 142 8.86 -4.95 -18.40
C SER A 142 8.38 -5.36 -19.80
N LYS A 143 8.03 -6.63 -19.96
CA LYS A 143 7.50 -7.26 -21.18
C LYS A 143 5.96 -7.24 -21.24
N GLY A 144 5.31 -6.39 -20.46
CA GLY A 144 3.86 -6.15 -20.52
C GLY A 144 3.13 -6.37 -19.19
N VAL A 145 3.82 -6.80 -18.13
CA VAL A 145 3.17 -7.09 -16.84
C VAL A 145 3.03 -5.84 -15.95
N LEU A 146 4.07 -5.01 -15.86
CA LEU A 146 4.14 -3.90 -14.91
C LEU A 146 2.98 -2.90 -15.05
N LYS A 147 2.20 -2.72 -13.97
CA LYS A 147 1.09 -1.76 -13.87
C LYS A 147 1.58 -0.37 -13.51
N SER A 148 2.33 -0.26 -12.40
CA SER A 148 2.86 1.01 -11.89
C SER A 148 4.20 0.84 -11.17
N VAL A 149 4.99 1.91 -11.18
CA VAL A 149 6.11 2.09 -10.24
C VAL A 149 5.68 3.14 -9.22
N ILE A 150 5.78 2.84 -7.94
CA ILE A 150 5.36 3.73 -6.86
C ILE A 150 6.59 4.12 -6.05
N HIS A 151 6.79 5.41 -5.80
CA HIS A 151 7.87 5.88 -4.94
C HIS A 151 7.32 6.49 -3.65
N MET A 152 7.95 6.12 -2.52
CA MET A 152 7.75 6.75 -1.22
C MET A 152 9.09 7.18 -0.66
N PRO A 153 9.21 8.42 -0.14
CA PRO A 153 10.48 8.89 0.40
C PRO A 153 10.85 8.25 1.75
N ARG A 154 9.93 7.52 2.37
CA ARG A 154 10.10 6.93 3.70
C ARG A 154 9.56 5.50 3.71
N VAL A 155 10.31 4.58 4.28
CA VAL A 155 9.87 3.18 4.41
C VAL A 155 8.69 3.03 5.37
N GLU A 156 8.56 3.92 6.36
CA GLU A 156 7.47 3.89 7.34
C GLU A 156 6.09 4.11 6.68
N TYR A 157 6.08 4.69 5.48
CA TYR A 157 4.86 4.94 4.71
C TYR A 157 4.16 3.69 4.19
N ILE A 158 4.79 2.52 4.24
CA ILE A 158 4.09 1.23 4.08
C ILE A 158 2.93 1.14 5.08
N LYS A 159 3.15 1.56 6.33
CA LYS A 159 2.18 1.50 7.43
C LYS A 159 1.35 2.78 7.54
N ASN A 160 2.00 3.92 7.71
CA ASN A 160 1.36 5.19 8.13
C ASN A 160 1.25 6.23 7.01
N GLY A 161 1.67 5.89 5.80
CA GLY A 161 1.65 6.78 4.65
C GLY A 161 0.57 6.42 3.64
N PRO A 162 0.61 7.03 2.46
CA PRO A 162 -0.42 6.86 1.44
C PRO A 162 -0.25 5.56 0.63
N PHE A 163 0.05 4.40 1.23
CA PHE A 163 0.42 3.21 0.44
C PHE A 163 -0.76 2.63 -0.33
N LEU A 164 -1.90 2.45 0.34
CA LEU A 164 -3.15 2.09 -0.32
C LEU A 164 -3.60 3.15 -1.34
N HIS A 165 -3.40 4.42 -1.01
CA HIS A 165 -3.71 5.56 -1.88
C HIS A 165 -2.91 5.52 -3.18
N GLU A 166 -1.58 5.37 -3.11
CA GLU A 166 -0.74 5.29 -4.31
C GLU A 166 -1.08 4.07 -5.18
N ILE A 167 -1.47 2.94 -4.57
CA ILE A 167 -1.92 1.78 -5.32
C ILE A 167 -3.23 2.08 -6.07
N MET A 168 -4.16 2.82 -5.44
CA MET A 168 -5.44 3.17 -6.06
C MET A 168 -5.28 4.01 -7.33
N HIS A 169 -4.19 4.78 -7.41
CA HIS A 169 -3.90 5.56 -8.59
C HIS A 169 -3.71 4.73 -9.87
N TYR A 170 -3.47 3.41 -9.80
CA TYR A 170 -3.52 2.60 -11.02
C TYR A 170 -4.90 2.65 -11.69
N TRP A 171 -5.99 2.67 -10.91
CA TRP A 171 -7.35 2.65 -11.46
C TRP A 171 -8.02 4.03 -11.48
N ALA A 172 -7.64 4.98 -10.62
CA ALA A 172 -8.42 6.21 -10.40
C ALA A 172 -7.60 7.46 -10.03
N ASN A 173 -8.17 8.67 -10.03
CA ASN A 173 -9.35 9.13 -10.77
C ASN A 173 -8.90 9.79 -12.08
N TYR A 174 -9.19 9.15 -13.21
CA TYR A 174 -8.88 9.68 -14.54
C TYR A 174 -10.12 10.28 -15.20
N ASN A 175 -10.72 11.31 -14.59
CA ASN A 175 -11.96 11.95 -15.06
C ASN A 175 -13.20 11.02 -15.10
N PHE A 176 -13.18 9.93 -14.33
CA PHE A 176 -14.33 9.03 -14.23
C PHE A 176 -15.57 9.80 -13.74
N ILE A 177 -15.38 10.63 -12.71
CA ILE A 177 -16.30 11.70 -12.28
C ILE A 177 -15.62 13.08 -12.39
N PRO A 178 -16.40 14.18 -12.51
CA PRO A 178 -15.85 15.53 -12.38
C PRO A 178 -15.18 15.72 -11.01
N THR A 179 -14.04 16.41 -10.99
CA THR A 179 -13.31 16.74 -9.76
C THR A 179 -12.58 18.06 -9.93
N THR A 180 -12.45 18.83 -8.86
CA THR A 180 -11.59 20.02 -8.80
C THR A 180 -10.16 19.69 -8.36
N VAL A 181 -9.91 18.43 -8.01
CA VAL A 181 -8.61 17.92 -7.57
C VAL A 181 -8.21 16.77 -8.48
N GLY A 182 -7.36 17.06 -9.46
CA GLY A 182 -6.93 16.07 -10.45
C GLY A 182 -6.37 14.81 -9.79
N GLY A 183 -6.73 13.63 -10.32
CA GLY A 183 -6.35 12.33 -9.75
C GLY A 183 -7.16 11.90 -8.52
N HIS A 184 -7.98 12.77 -7.93
CA HIS A 184 -8.63 12.53 -6.64
C HIS A 184 -10.15 12.70 -6.70
N TRP A 185 -10.83 12.37 -5.60
CA TRP A 185 -12.28 12.44 -5.49
C TRP A 185 -12.81 13.83 -5.12
N GLY A 186 -11.97 14.73 -4.60
CA GLY A 186 -12.35 16.12 -4.34
C GLY A 186 -13.57 16.21 -3.41
N TYR A 187 -14.57 16.99 -3.84
CA TYR A 187 -15.83 17.18 -3.12
C TYR A 187 -16.89 16.20 -3.66
N SER A 188 -16.72 14.92 -3.37
CA SER A 188 -17.67 13.88 -3.78
C SER A 188 -17.89 12.82 -2.71
N SER A 189 -19.01 12.10 -2.82
CA SER A 189 -19.42 11.07 -1.88
C SER A 189 -18.73 9.71 -2.09
N VAL A 190 -17.46 9.71 -2.54
CA VAL A 190 -16.70 8.46 -2.74
C VAL A 190 -16.14 7.94 -1.41
N GLY A 191 -15.68 8.86 -0.55
CA GLY A 191 -15.26 8.57 0.82
C GLY A 191 -14.21 7.46 0.91
N GLY A 192 -13.15 7.56 0.10
CA GLY A 192 -12.17 6.49 -0.07
C GLY A 192 -10.72 6.95 0.13
N GLN A 193 -9.79 6.14 -0.35
CA GLN A 193 -8.36 6.39 -0.26
C GLN A 193 -7.94 7.69 -0.98
N LEU A 194 -8.54 8.01 -2.13
CA LEU A 194 -8.27 9.26 -2.87
C LEU A 194 -9.16 10.44 -2.44
N GLY A 195 -9.69 10.40 -1.22
CA GLY A 195 -10.45 11.50 -0.61
C GLY A 195 -11.97 11.41 -0.80
N GLY A 196 -12.63 12.56 -0.67
CA GLY A 196 -14.10 12.67 -0.65
C GLY A 196 -14.70 12.35 0.72
N PHE A 197 -16.01 12.50 0.84
CA PHE A 197 -16.82 12.20 2.03
C PHE A 197 -17.66 10.93 1.81
N ASP A 198 -18.18 10.31 2.86
CA ASP A 198 -19.13 9.17 2.77
C ASP A 198 -20.56 9.57 3.18
N GLU A 199 -20.70 10.67 3.91
CA GLU A 199 -21.95 11.29 4.31
C GLU A 199 -21.92 12.79 3.99
N LEU A 200 -23.06 13.32 3.53
CA LEU A 200 -23.25 14.71 3.19
C LEU A 200 -24.47 15.29 3.92
N ILE A 201 -24.26 16.41 4.62
CA ILE A 201 -25.31 17.17 5.28
C ILE A 201 -25.55 18.47 4.51
N ASP A 202 -26.79 18.70 4.10
CA ASP A 202 -27.24 19.99 3.56
C ASP A 202 -27.54 20.94 4.72
N LEU A 203 -26.76 22.02 4.83
CA LEU A 203 -26.91 23.05 5.86
C LEU A 203 -27.79 24.22 5.38
N GLY A 204 -28.27 24.18 4.13
CA GLY A 204 -29.08 25.21 3.51
C GLY A 204 -28.25 26.35 2.89
N GLY A 205 -28.86 27.06 1.94
CA GLY A 205 -28.24 28.22 1.29
C GLY A 205 -26.97 27.91 0.51
N GLY A 206 -26.84 26.69 -0.03
CA GLY A 206 -25.65 26.22 -0.76
C GLY A 206 -24.47 25.84 0.13
N ASN A 207 -24.68 25.69 1.46
CA ASN A 207 -23.68 25.21 2.39
C ASN A 207 -23.89 23.73 2.68
N TYR A 208 -22.78 23.00 2.73
CA TYR A 208 -22.76 21.56 2.95
C TYR A 208 -21.69 21.19 3.97
N GLN A 209 -21.84 20.02 4.59
CA GLN A 209 -20.83 19.42 5.44
C GLN A 209 -20.61 17.95 5.05
N GLY A 210 -19.37 17.63 4.67
CA GLY A 210 -18.93 16.26 4.43
C GLY A 210 -18.38 15.62 5.70
N LYS A 211 -18.61 14.32 5.82
CA LYS A 211 -18.11 13.48 6.91
C LYS A 211 -17.42 12.22 6.39
N ILE A 212 -16.66 11.58 7.28
CA ILE A 212 -16.11 10.22 7.11
C ILE A 212 -16.39 9.44 8.39
N ASP A 213 -16.99 8.26 8.28
CA ASP A 213 -17.30 7.37 9.40
C ASP A 213 -18.04 8.07 10.55
N GLY A 214 -18.93 9.01 10.20
CA GLY A 214 -19.74 9.80 11.14
C GLY A 214 -19.02 11.01 11.76
N GLU A 215 -17.71 11.16 11.55
CA GLU A 215 -16.90 12.27 12.05
C GLU A 215 -16.89 13.45 11.08
N GLU A 216 -16.91 14.66 11.64
CA GLU A 216 -16.88 15.90 10.84
C GLU A 216 -15.53 16.12 10.18
N GLY A 217 -15.52 16.19 8.85
CA GLY A 217 -14.29 16.39 8.08
C GLY A 217 -14.08 15.33 7.02
N PHE A 218 -13.38 15.73 5.97
CA PHE A 218 -12.87 14.85 4.92
C PHE A 218 -11.71 15.54 4.21
N GLY A 219 -10.86 14.76 3.55
CA GLY A 219 -9.83 15.27 2.67
C GLY A 219 -10.27 15.27 1.22
N THR A 220 -10.02 16.36 0.50
CA THR A 220 -10.27 16.44 -0.95
C THR A 220 -9.23 15.67 -1.77
N PHE A 221 -8.04 15.43 -1.18
CA PHE A 221 -6.95 14.66 -1.76
C PHE A 221 -6.89 13.25 -1.18
N ALA A 222 -6.95 13.09 0.15
CA ALA A 222 -6.82 11.80 0.81
C ALA A 222 -7.50 11.79 2.18
N ASN A 223 -7.93 10.63 2.65
CA ASN A 223 -8.56 10.46 3.97
C ASN A 223 -7.64 9.72 4.97
N GLY A 224 -6.45 10.28 5.22
CA GLY A 224 -5.62 9.86 6.37
C GLY A 224 -4.63 8.72 6.15
N GLY A 225 -4.30 8.38 4.89
CA GLY A 225 -3.38 7.29 4.56
C GLY A 225 -4.06 5.93 4.70
N ASN A 226 -3.40 4.93 5.30
CA ASN A 226 -3.97 3.58 5.45
C ASN A 226 -5.06 3.46 6.54
N THR A 227 -5.68 4.56 6.99
CA THR A 227 -6.68 4.55 8.06
C THR A 227 -8.11 4.28 7.57
N LEU A 228 -8.31 4.13 6.27
CA LEU A 228 -9.62 3.91 5.66
C LEU A 228 -9.56 2.76 4.66
N ALA A 229 -10.67 2.04 4.50
CA ALA A 229 -10.81 1.09 3.39
C ALA A 229 -10.98 1.82 2.05
N TYR A 230 -10.93 1.06 0.95
CA TYR A 230 -11.34 1.59 -0.35
C TYR A 230 -12.84 1.83 -0.40
N GLY A 231 -13.24 2.98 -0.96
CA GLY A 231 -14.64 3.36 -1.14
C GLY A 231 -15.36 2.47 -2.17
N ASN A 232 -16.69 2.50 -2.20
CA ASN A 232 -17.49 1.66 -3.11
C ASN A 232 -17.12 1.88 -4.60
N LEU A 233 -16.95 3.14 -5.03
CA LEU A 233 -16.51 3.43 -6.40
C LEU A 233 -15.08 2.95 -6.66
N GLU A 234 -14.17 3.10 -5.68
CA GLU A 234 -12.79 2.60 -5.79
C GLU A 234 -12.76 1.08 -5.99
N LEU A 235 -13.53 0.33 -5.18
CA LEU A 235 -13.67 -1.12 -5.32
C LEU A 235 -14.23 -1.50 -6.70
N TYR A 236 -15.18 -0.74 -7.26
CA TYR A 236 -15.69 -1.00 -8.61
C TYR A 236 -14.59 -0.82 -9.66
N LEU A 237 -13.81 0.27 -9.57
CA LEU A 237 -12.71 0.55 -10.51
C LEU A 237 -11.57 -0.47 -10.39
N MET A 238 -11.30 -0.97 -9.19
CA MET A 238 -10.41 -2.11 -8.95
C MET A 238 -10.97 -3.44 -9.50
N GLY A 239 -12.26 -3.50 -9.78
CA GLY A 239 -12.93 -4.72 -10.24
C GLY A 239 -13.29 -5.68 -9.13
N LEU A 240 -13.49 -5.18 -7.92
CA LEU A 240 -13.76 -6.01 -6.75
C LEU A 240 -15.25 -6.07 -6.42
N ILE A 241 -16.08 -5.25 -7.07
CA ILE A 241 -17.54 -5.32 -6.97
C ILE A 241 -18.17 -5.22 -8.35
N LYS A 242 -19.38 -5.77 -8.48
CA LYS A 242 -20.16 -5.80 -9.71
C LYS A 242 -20.81 -4.45 -10.00
N GLU A 243 -21.22 -4.26 -11.25
CA GLU A 243 -21.95 -3.04 -11.68
C GLU A 243 -23.22 -2.80 -10.87
N ASN A 244 -23.94 -3.86 -10.47
CA ASN A 244 -25.15 -3.74 -9.66
C ASN A 244 -24.90 -3.47 -8.17
N GLU A 245 -23.64 -3.50 -7.73
CA GLU A 245 -23.19 -3.13 -6.38
C GLU A 245 -22.60 -1.70 -6.35
N LEU A 246 -22.36 -1.09 -7.52
CA LEU A 246 -21.91 0.29 -7.63
C LEU A 246 -23.02 1.24 -7.16
N LYS A 247 -22.70 2.04 -6.15
CA LYS A 247 -23.60 3.04 -5.59
C LYS A 247 -23.53 4.34 -6.41
N SER A 248 -24.58 5.13 -6.31
CA SER A 248 -24.57 6.50 -6.83
C SER A 248 -23.53 7.35 -6.11
N VAL A 249 -22.93 8.31 -6.85
CA VAL A 249 -21.97 9.26 -6.31
C VAL A 249 -22.52 10.67 -6.43
N GLN A 250 -22.50 11.41 -5.32
CA GLN A 250 -22.81 12.82 -5.28
C GLN A 250 -21.53 13.62 -5.49
N VAL A 251 -21.57 14.64 -6.35
CA VAL A 251 -20.43 15.52 -6.65
C VAL A 251 -20.89 16.96 -6.51
N ALA A 252 -20.11 17.76 -5.78
CA ALA A 252 -20.34 19.18 -5.66
C ALA A 252 -19.91 19.92 -6.94
N GLU A 253 -20.77 20.79 -7.45
CA GLU A 253 -20.44 21.67 -8.57
C GLU A 253 -19.89 23.01 -8.07
N ASN A 254 -18.75 23.42 -8.62
CA ASN A 254 -18.01 24.63 -8.24
C ASN A 254 -17.79 24.76 -6.72
N PRO A 255 -17.26 23.73 -6.04
CA PRO A 255 -17.10 23.75 -4.60
C PRO A 255 -16.11 24.83 -4.15
N GLN A 256 -16.43 25.47 -3.03
CA GLN A 256 -15.57 26.44 -2.35
C GLN A 256 -15.34 25.97 -0.92
N ALA A 257 -14.08 25.82 -0.53
CA ALA A 257 -13.72 25.46 0.83
C ALA A 257 -14.19 26.53 1.82
N VAL A 258 -14.84 26.10 2.90
CA VAL A 258 -15.16 26.94 4.05
C VAL A 258 -14.30 26.48 5.22
N ALA A 259 -13.99 27.38 6.16
CA ALA A 259 -13.14 27.05 7.29
C ALA A 259 -13.78 25.97 8.20
N ALA A 260 -12.99 24.92 8.46
CA ALA A 260 -13.18 23.85 9.46
C ALA A 260 -14.31 22.83 9.23
N GLY A 261 -14.12 21.63 9.80
CA GLY A 261 -15.15 20.59 9.98
C GLY A 261 -15.73 19.98 8.70
N GLY A 262 -15.00 20.01 7.58
CA GLY A 262 -15.50 19.47 6.30
C GLY A 262 -16.63 20.30 5.68
N LYS A 263 -16.78 21.58 6.08
CA LYS A 263 -17.78 22.48 5.51
C LYS A 263 -17.31 23.07 4.19
N PHE A 264 -18.23 23.19 3.25
CA PHE A 264 -17.98 23.80 1.95
C PHE A 264 -19.25 24.40 1.37
N MET A 265 -19.08 25.31 0.42
CA MET A 265 -20.17 25.80 -0.42
C MET A 265 -20.13 25.14 -1.79
N ALA A 266 -21.27 25.00 -2.44
CA ALA A 266 -21.36 24.57 -3.83
C ALA A 266 -22.60 25.17 -4.50
N ASP A 267 -22.58 25.30 -5.82
CA ASP A 267 -23.74 25.79 -6.57
C ASP A 267 -24.92 24.81 -6.49
N LYS A 268 -24.60 23.51 -6.52
CA LYS A 268 -25.51 22.39 -6.26
C LYS A 268 -24.71 21.09 -6.08
N ILE A 269 -25.43 20.03 -5.69
CA ILE A 269 -24.94 18.65 -5.67
C ILE A 269 -25.57 17.88 -6.82
N THR A 270 -24.74 17.29 -7.67
CA THR A 270 -25.17 16.42 -8.77
C THR A 270 -24.95 14.97 -8.40
N THR A 271 -26.01 14.16 -8.49
CA THR A 271 -25.95 12.71 -8.26
C THR A 271 -25.77 11.98 -9.58
N PHE A 272 -24.70 11.20 -9.69
CA PHE A 272 -24.47 10.27 -10.78
C PHE A 272 -24.85 8.86 -10.33
N THR A 273 -25.82 8.25 -10.98
CA THR A 273 -26.18 6.85 -10.74
C THR A 273 -25.13 5.91 -11.35
N ALA A 274 -25.10 4.65 -10.94
CA ALA A 274 -24.26 3.64 -11.60
C ALA A 274 -24.50 3.58 -13.12
N ALA A 275 -25.76 3.70 -13.56
CA ALA A 275 -26.10 3.73 -14.97
C ALA A 275 -25.51 4.96 -15.69
N ASP A 276 -25.52 6.14 -15.07
CA ASP A 276 -24.89 7.34 -15.64
C ASP A 276 -23.38 7.16 -15.78
N LEU A 277 -22.73 6.63 -14.73
CA LEU A 277 -21.29 6.39 -14.69
C LEU A 277 -20.85 5.39 -15.77
N ILE A 278 -21.59 4.29 -15.93
CA ILE A 278 -21.33 3.25 -16.94
C ILE A 278 -21.64 3.77 -18.35
N THR A 279 -22.73 4.52 -18.53
CA THR A 279 -23.08 5.11 -19.84
C THR A 279 -22.01 6.08 -20.31
N LYS A 280 -21.46 6.90 -19.39
CA LYS A 280 -20.41 7.87 -19.69
C LYS A 280 -19.07 7.20 -19.99
N ASN A 281 -18.65 6.25 -19.16
CA ASN A 281 -17.27 5.73 -19.18
C ASN A 281 -17.14 4.38 -19.90
N GLY A 282 -18.25 3.70 -20.16
CA GLY A 282 -18.28 2.29 -20.52
C GLY A 282 -18.30 1.38 -19.28
N ALA A 283 -18.76 0.14 -19.49
CA ALA A 283 -18.62 -0.94 -18.52
C ALA A 283 -17.14 -1.21 -18.25
N ARG A 284 -16.80 -1.59 -17.02
CA ARG A 284 -15.42 -1.95 -16.68
C ARG A 284 -15.05 -3.27 -17.36
N VAL A 285 -13.94 -3.28 -18.09
CA VAL A 285 -13.39 -4.50 -18.71
C VAL A 285 -11.91 -4.65 -18.32
N PRO A 286 -11.48 -5.81 -17.75
CA PRO A 286 -12.30 -6.97 -17.38
C PRO A 286 -13.39 -6.61 -16.37
N SER A 287 -14.46 -7.41 -16.28
CA SER A 287 -15.49 -7.24 -15.25
C SER A 287 -14.97 -7.70 -13.87
N GLU A 288 -15.80 -7.57 -12.83
CA GLU A 288 -15.48 -8.14 -11.51
C GLU A 288 -15.11 -9.63 -11.61
N GLU A 289 -15.92 -10.43 -12.32
CA GLU A 289 -15.75 -11.88 -12.51
C GLU A 289 -14.37 -12.28 -13.05
N ASN A 290 -13.81 -11.49 -13.97
CA ASN A 290 -12.58 -11.84 -14.69
C ASN A 290 -11.37 -11.00 -14.30
N SER A 291 -11.54 -10.04 -13.38
CA SER A 291 -10.44 -9.16 -13.00
C SER A 291 -9.55 -9.77 -11.94
N GLN A 292 -8.27 -9.47 -12.05
CA GLN A 292 -7.23 -9.90 -11.13
C GLN A 292 -7.58 -9.55 -9.67
N LYS A 293 -7.43 -10.53 -8.79
CA LYS A 293 -7.66 -10.41 -7.33
C LYS A 293 -6.40 -10.66 -6.51
N ASN A 294 -5.38 -11.27 -7.11
CA ASN A 294 -4.09 -11.52 -6.49
C ASN A 294 -3.06 -10.70 -7.26
N PHE A 295 -2.47 -9.72 -6.59
CA PHE A 295 -1.43 -8.86 -7.15
C PHE A 295 -0.08 -9.28 -6.59
N LYS A 296 0.97 -9.10 -7.38
CA LYS A 296 2.35 -9.34 -6.96
C LYS A 296 3.15 -8.06 -7.10
N GLY A 297 3.98 -7.73 -6.11
CA GLY A 297 4.88 -6.60 -6.21
C GLY A 297 6.23 -6.87 -5.60
N VAL A 298 7.20 -6.10 -6.06
CA VAL A 298 8.58 -6.16 -5.60
C VAL A 298 8.95 -4.87 -4.91
N THR A 299 9.54 -4.98 -3.73
CA THR A 299 10.01 -3.82 -2.96
C THR A 299 11.49 -3.61 -3.19
N VAL A 300 11.85 -2.43 -3.67
CA VAL A 300 13.24 -1.96 -3.80
C VAL A 300 13.45 -0.80 -2.84
N VAL A 301 14.30 -1.01 -1.83
CA VAL A 301 14.70 0.04 -0.90
C VAL A 301 15.98 0.69 -1.42
N ILE A 302 15.90 1.95 -1.82
CA ILE A 302 17.04 2.73 -2.27
C ILE A 302 17.73 3.40 -1.08
N SER A 303 19.05 3.41 -1.09
CA SER A 303 19.88 4.00 -0.03
C SER A 303 21.26 4.37 -0.55
N THR A 304 22.05 5.14 0.22
CA THR A 304 23.45 5.48 -0.12
C THR A 304 24.47 4.50 0.48
N SER A 305 24.03 3.60 1.35
CA SER A 305 24.82 2.52 1.94
C SER A 305 23.96 1.26 2.10
N LYS A 306 24.59 0.10 2.30
CA LYS A 306 23.86 -1.13 2.63
C LYS A 306 23.01 -0.93 3.89
N LEU A 307 21.78 -1.46 3.88
CA LEU A 307 20.92 -1.46 5.06
C LEU A 307 21.45 -2.46 6.09
N ASP A 308 21.31 -2.11 7.36
CA ASP A 308 21.53 -3.05 8.46
C ASP A 308 20.35 -4.02 8.63
N ASP A 309 20.62 -5.13 9.33
CA ASP A 309 19.64 -6.20 9.53
C ASP A 309 18.41 -5.72 10.33
N GLU A 310 18.57 -4.75 11.24
CA GLU A 310 17.45 -4.20 12.04
C GLU A 310 16.47 -3.41 11.18
N LYS A 311 16.99 -2.55 10.29
CA LYS A 311 16.18 -1.79 9.33
C LYS A 311 15.49 -2.73 8.34
N ILE A 312 16.20 -3.73 7.81
CA ILE A 312 15.61 -4.76 6.93
C ILE A 312 14.46 -5.48 7.64
N ALA A 313 14.69 -5.96 8.87
CA ALA A 313 13.67 -6.66 9.66
C ALA A 313 12.46 -5.78 9.95
N SER A 314 12.66 -4.49 10.25
CA SER A 314 11.56 -3.54 10.45
C SER A 314 10.73 -3.37 9.18
N ILE A 315 11.37 -3.25 8.01
CA ILE A 315 10.67 -3.07 6.74
C ILE A 315 9.91 -4.36 6.39
N ASN A 316 10.55 -5.52 6.53
CA ASN A 316 9.92 -6.82 6.29
C ASN A 316 8.68 -7.02 7.16
N LYS A 317 8.72 -6.60 8.43
CA LYS A 317 7.56 -6.64 9.31
C LYS A 317 6.39 -5.81 8.76
N ASP A 318 6.63 -4.62 8.25
CA ASP A 318 5.57 -3.78 7.70
C ASP A 318 5.07 -4.32 6.35
N LEU A 319 5.96 -4.83 5.50
CA LEU A 319 5.57 -5.51 4.26
C LEU A 319 4.69 -6.74 4.55
N ASP A 320 5.08 -7.57 5.53
CA ASP A 320 4.29 -8.74 5.95
C ASP A 320 2.90 -8.31 6.42
N ASN A 321 2.82 -7.28 7.25
CA ASN A 321 1.54 -6.76 7.73
C ASN A 321 0.67 -6.22 6.60
N PHE A 322 1.28 -5.54 5.63
CA PHE A 322 0.58 -5.02 4.45
C PHE A 322 -0.01 -6.13 3.56
N ALA A 323 0.73 -7.22 3.36
CA ALA A 323 0.35 -8.33 2.49
C ALA A 323 -0.53 -9.41 3.18
N LYS A 324 -0.59 -9.39 4.52
CA LYS A 324 -1.27 -10.40 5.34
C LYS A 324 -2.76 -10.56 4.97
N LYS A 325 -3.20 -11.81 4.79
CA LYS A 325 -4.64 -12.17 4.71
C LYS A 325 -5.23 -12.29 6.12
N GLY A 326 -5.31 -11.16 6.81
CA GLY A 326 -5.80 -11.07 8.19
C GLY A 326 -5.43 -9.74 8.84
N THR A 327 -5.73 -9.59 10.13
CA THR A 327 -5.45 -8.35 10.87
C THR A 327 -3.94 -8.08 10.98
N PRO A 328 -3.45 -6.90 10.56
CA PRO A 328 -2.07 -6.51 10.74
C PRO A 328 -1.77 -6.17 12.21
N ASP A 329 -0.53 -6.38 12.61
CA ASP A 329 0.01 -6.03 13.93
C ASP A 329 0.39 -4.53 13.98
N TRP A 330 -0.49 -3.70 13.40
CA TRP A 330 -0.36 -2.24 13.32
C TRP A 330 -1.27 -1.51 14.31
N GLY A 331 -2.14 -2.25 15.01
CA GLY A 331 -3.25 -1.71 15.79
C GLY A 331 -4.54 -1.67 14.96
N SER A 332 -5.67 -1.39 15.60
CA SER A 332 -7.00 -1.42 14.97
C SER A 332 -7.31 -0.25 14.04
N PHE A 333 -6.39 0.70 13.90
CA PHE A 333 -6.61 1.95 13.16
C PHE A 333 -6.11 1.91 11.71
N PHE A 334 -5.27 0.92 11.36
CA PHE A 334 -4.67 0.84 10.03
C PHE A 334 -5.14 -0.41 9.31
N PHE A 335 -5.55 -0.22 8.07
CA PHE A 335 -5.91 -1.28 7.14
C PHE A 335 -4.66 -1.74 6.41
N ASN A 336 -4.54 -3.06 6.25
CA ASN A 336 -3.68 -3.61 5.21
C ASN A 336 -4.45 -3.77 3.90
N PHE A 337 -3.79 -4.22 2.83
CA PHE A 337 -4.43 -4.31 1.51
C PHE A 337 -5.65 -5.25 1.50
N TRP A 338 -5.56 -6.39 2.18
CA TRP A 338 -6.66 -7.34 2.25
C TRP A 338 -7.88 -6.75 2.96
N GLN A 339 -7.70 -6.12 4.13
CA GLN A 339 -8.80 -5.48 4.84
C GLN A 339 -9.35 -4.26 4.09
N ALA A 340 -8.48 -3.44 3.48
CA ALA A 340 -8.88 -2.24 2.74
C ALA A 340 -9.74 -2.57 1.52
N THR A 341 -9.57 -3.74 0.93
CA THR A 341 -10.39 -4.22 -0.20
C THR A 341 -11.69 -4.90 0.25
N GLY A 342 -11.98 -4.87 1.55
CA GLY A 342 -13.06 -5.63 2.17
C GLY A 342 -12.90 -7.12 1.92
N GLU A 343 -11.66 -7.61 2.02
CA GLU A 343 -11.27 -9.02 1.95
C GLU A 343 -11.33 -9.67 0.55
N ARG A 344 -11.44 -8.84 -0.50
CA ARG A 344 -11.68 -9.29 -1.89
C ARG A 344 -10.43 -9.45 -2.74
N ALA A 345 -9.31 -8.85 -2.33
CA ALA A 345 -8.06 -8.94 -3.07
C ALA A 345 -6.86 -9.09 -2.12
N THR A 346 -5.76 -9.62 -2.64
CA THR A 346 -4.55 -9.91 -1.86
C THR A 346 -3.31 -9.47 -2.61
N PHE A 347 -2.24 -9.26 -1.86
CA PHE A 347 -0.95 -8.83 -2.37
C PHE A 347 0.13 -9.85 -1.99
N GLU A 348 1.02 -10.17 -2.90
CA GLU A 348 2.22 -10.97 -2.69
C GLU A 348 3.45 -10.07 -2.83
N ILE A 349 4.37 -10.20 -1.88
CA ILE A 349 5.60 -9.36 -1.78
C ILE A 349 6.89 -10.19 -1.77
N GLU A 350 6.75 -11.51 -1.68
CA GLU A 350 7.88 -12.43 -1.58
C GLU A 350 8.43 -12.71 -2.98
N ILE A 351 9.75 -12.75 -3.07
CA ILE A 351 10.52 -13.05 -4.27
C ILE A 351 10.99 -14.49 -4.11
N SER A 352 10.26 -15.40 -4.73
CA SER A 352 10.59 -16.82 -4.78
C SER A 352 11.73 -17.09 -5.78
N GLN A 353 12.30 -18.30 -5.74
CA GLN A 353 13.30 -18.72 -6.73
C GLN A 353 12.77 -18.72 -8.16
N GLU A 354 11.47 -18.95 -8.36
CA GLU A 354 10.83 -18.90 -9.69
C GLU A 354 10.75 -17.47 -10.26
N ASP A 355 10.89 -16.46 -9.40
CA ASP A 355 10.91 -15.07 -9.81
C ASP A 355 12.29 -14.61 -10.29
N ILE A 356 13.35 -15.39 -10.02
CA ILE A 356 14.74 -15.06 -10.37
C ILE A 356 15.10 -15.70 -11.74
N LYS A 357 15.95 -15.03 -12.51
CA LYS A 357 16.42 -15.44 -13.84
C LYS A 357 17.60 -16.40 -13.86
#